data_AF-A0A0L8H5Q3-F1
#
_entry.id   AF-A0A0L8H5Q3-F1
#
_cell.length_a   1.000
_cell.length_b   1.000
_cell.length_c   1.000
_cell.angle_alpha   90.00
_cell.angle_beta   90.00
_cell.angle_gamma   90.00
#
_symmetry.space_group_name_H-M   'P 1'
#
loop_
_entity.id
_entity.type
_entity.pdbx_description
1 polymer ?
#
loop_
_entity_poly.entity_id
_entity_poly.type
_entity_poly.pdbx_seq_one_letter_code
_entity_poly.pdbx_strand_id
1 'polypeptide(L)'
;MKVLNVISFGFFLIINSRILAFNIDTNFPVIFKGETDSMFGFSLAIAEQDSKIWLYVGAPRGNKLVWKSNNFSYQNRAGSILLCNASYVWSDEKICKEMVFPKEAEVSIHDMTGFSMTVVPQPNTDKPNKILFCAPLWSKKFYHLGKCYEAKIGETVNIAPTIIPQNISVDSRFVYLSAGFSVHSFKVS
;
A
#
# COMPACT_ATOMS: atom_id res chain seq x y z
N MET A 1 37.30 42.06 -10.37
CA MET A 1 36.62 41.43 -11.53
C MET A 1 36.87 39.93 -11.71
N LYS A 2 37.96 39.33 -11.23
CA LYS A 2 38.25 37.89 -11.47
C LYS A 2 37.48 36.92 -10.55
N VAL A 3 37.21 37.30 -9.30
CA VAL A 3 36.56 36.42 -8.30
C VAL A 3 35.06 36.22 -8.56
N LEU A 4 34.36 37.28 -8.98
CA LEU A 4 32.92 37.20 -9.29
C LEU A 4 32.62 36.26 -10.47
N ASN A 5 33.48 36.23 -11.49
CA ASN A 5 33.32 35.35 -12.65
C ASN A 5 33.55 33.88 -12.31
N VAL A 6 34.45 33.57 -11.38
CA VAL A 6 34.69 32.19 -10.92
C VAL A 6 33.51 31.68 -10.09
N ILE A 7 32.95 32.52 -9.22
CA ILE A 7 31.75 32.18 -8.44
C ILE A 7 30.55 31.99 -9.37
N SER A 8 30.38 32.87 -10.36
CA SER A 8 29.29 32.77 -11.34
C SER A 8 29.39 31.52 -12.22
N PHE A 9 30.60 31.12 -12.61
CA PHE A 9 30.81 29.91 -13.42
C PHE A 9 30.62 28.62 -12.60
N GLY A 10 31.08 28.63 -11.34
CA GLY A 10 30.83 27.54 -10.39
C GLY A 10 29.35 27.35 -10.09
N PHE A 11 28.60 28.45 -9.91
CA PHE A 11 27.14 28.38 -9.77
C PHE A 11 26.51 27.76 -11.01
N PHE A 12 26.89 28.18 -12.22
CA PHE A 12 26.35 27.68 -13.50
C PHE A 12 26.52 26.17 -13.71
N LEU A 13 27.63 25.59 -13.22
CA LEU A 13 27.88 24.14 -13.26
C LEU A 13 27.01 23.36 -12.28
N ILE A 14 26.71 23.92 -11.10
CA ILE A 14 25.87 23.29 -10.08
C ILE A 14 24.38 23.29 -10.47
N ILE A 15 23.91 24.32 -11.19
CA ILE A 15 22.50 24.38 -11.66
C ILE A 15 22.22 23.40 -12.82
N ASN A 16 23.26 22.93 -13.52
CA ASN A 16 23.14 22.02 -14.66
C ASN A 16 23.50 20.57 -14.35
N SER A 17 23.92 20.25 -13.12
CA SER A 17 24.03 18.86 -12.68
C SER A 17 22.63 18.30 -12.45
N ARG A 18 21.92 17.98 -13.54
CA ARG A 18 20.81 17.04 -13.49
C ARG A 18 21.42 15.73 -13.03
N ILE A 19 21.19 15.37 -11.77
CA ILE A 19 21.52 14.05 -11.24
C ILE A 19 20.61 13.08 -12.01
N LEU A 20 21.09 12.64 -13.17
CA LEU A 20 20.49 11.52 -13.89
C LEU A 20 20.71 10.31 -13.00
N ALA A 21 19.63 9.56 -12.73
CA ALA A 21 19.77 8.27 -12.06
C ALA A 21 20.78 7.44 -12.86
N PHE A 22 21.87 7.03 -12.21
CA PHE A 22 23.02 6.49 -12.94
C PHE A 22 22.75 5.08 -13.51
N ASN A 23 21.69 4.41 -13.06
CA ASN A 23 21.36 3.04 -13.46
C ASN A 23 19.85 2.72 -13.43
N ILE A 24 18.96 3.71 -13.34
CA ILE A 24 17.50 3.49 -13.43
C ILE A 24 17.04 3.92 -14.82
N ASP A 25 16.43 3.00 -15.56
CA ASP A 25 15.87 3.31 -16.86
C ASP A 25 14.64 4.22 -16.70
N THR A 26 14.67 5.35 -17.41
CA THR A 26 13.58 6.33 -17.48
C THR A 26 12.94 6.38 -18.86
N ASN A 27 13.49 5.65 -19.84
CA ASN A 27 12.98 5.61 -21.21
C ASN A 27 11.86 4.59 -21.38
N PHE A 28 11.92 3.45 -20.67
CA PHE A 28 10.92 2.39 -20.77
C PHE A 28 10.30 2.02 -19.40
N PRO A 29 9.67 2.97 -18.68
CA PRO A 29 9.00 2.66 -17.43
C PRO A 29 7.73 1.84 -17.67
N VAL A 30 7.43 0.92 -16.75
CA VAL A 30 6.11 0.28 -16.69
C VAL A 30 5.17 1.17 -15.87
N ILE A 31 4.08 1.62 -16.50
CA ILE A 31 3.13 2.54 -15.88
C ILE A 31 1.85 1.78 -15.53
N PHE A 32 1.51 1.77 -14.24
CA PHE A 32 0.22 1.29 -13.73
C PHE A 32 -0.68 2.49 -13.43
N LYS A 33 -1.95 2.41 -13.83
CA LYS A 33 -2.94 3.45 -13.58
C LYS A 33 -4.05 2.90 -12.69
N GLY A 34 -4.56 3.74 -11.81
CA GLY A 34 -5.73 3.46 -10.98
C GLY A 34 -6.84 4.48 -11.20
N GLU A 35 -7.93 4.30 -10.47
CA GLU A 35 -9.07 5.22 -10.47
C GLU A 35 -8.64 6.64 -10.06
N THR A 36 -9.21 7.65 -10.70
CA THR A 36 -8.96 9.07 -10.36
C THR A 36 -9.45 9.36 -8.93
N ASP A 37 -8.75 10.23 -8.19
CA ASP A 37 -9.06 10.61 -6.79
C ASP A 37 -9.04 9.47 -5.76
N SER A 38 -8.70 8.24 -6.15
CA SER A 38 -8.59 7.09 -5.26
C SER A 38 -7.33 7.10 -4.38
N MET A 39 -6.40 8.01 -4.65
CA MET A 39 -5.04 8.00 -4.11
C MET A 39 -4.27 6.73 -4.46
N PHE A 40 -4.51 6.16 -5.64
CA PHE A 40 -3.72 5.04 -6.18
C PHE A 40 -2.22 5.37 -6.14
N GLY A 41 -1.44 4.49 -5.51
CA GLY A 41 0.01 4.68 -5.34
C GLY A 41 0.40 5.27 -3.99
N PHE A 42 -0.55 5.53 -3.09
CA PHE A 42 -0.26 6.09 -1.76
C PHE A 42 0.67 5.21 -0.93
N SER A 43 0.47 3.89 -0.99
CA SER A 43 1.40 2.92 -0.41
C SER A 43 1.67 1.81 -1.42
N LEU A 44 2.89 1.25 -1.36
CA LEU A 44 3.38 0.25 -2.30
C LEU A 44 4.11 -0.87 -1.57
N ALA A 45 3.97 -2.10 -2.07
CA ALA A 45 4.79 -3.22 -1.67
C ALA A 45 5.05 -4.13 -2.88
N ILE A 46 6.27 -4.63 -2.96
CA ILE A 46 6.72 -5.50 -4.04
C ILE A 46 7.12 -6.83 -3.43
N ALA A 47 6.58 -7.93 -3.96
CA ALA A 47 6.94 -9.27 -3.54
C ALA A 47 7.18 -10.16 -4.76
N GLU A 48 8.23 -10.97 -4.70
CA GLU A 48 8.51 -11.99 -5.70
C GLU A 48 8.20 -13.38 -5.16
N GLN A 49 7.29 -14.10 -5.80
CA GLN A 49 6.97 -15.48 -5.44
C GLN A 49 6.61 -16.29 -6.69
N ASP A 50 7.12 -17.52 -6.76
CA ASP A 50 6.89 -18.45 -7.88
C ASP A 50 7.27 -17.84 -9.24
N SER A 51 8.42 -17.16 -9.29
CA SER A 51 8.94 -16.44 -10.46
C SER A 51 8.02 -15.34 -10.99
N LYS A 52 7.08 -14.86 -10.17
CA LYS A 52 6.21 -13.72 -10.47
C LYS A 52 6.51 -12.57 -9.53
N ILE A 53 6.62 -11.37 -10.10
CA ILE A 53 6.72 -10.12 -9.37
C ILE A 53 5.31 -9.55 -9.24
N TRP A 54 4.89 -9.37 -7.99
CA TRP A 54 3.61 -8.79 -7.63
C TRP A 54 3.83 -7.40 -7.04
N LEU A 55 3.16 -6.42 -7.62
CA LEU A 55 3.08 -5.06 -7.11
C LEU A 55 1.72 -4.86 -6.44
N TYR A 56 1.75 -4.59 -5.14
CA TYR A 56 0.58 -4.18 -4.38
C TYR A 56 0.52 -2.67 -4.35
N VAL A 57 -0.64 -2.12 -4.66
CA VAL A 57 -0.87 -0.67 -4.70
C VAL A 57 -2.04 -0.31 -3.81
N GLY A 58 -1.78 0.51 -2.81
CA GLY A 58 -2.79 1.08 -1.93
C GLY A 58 -3.47 2.26 -2.61
N ALA A 59 -4.80 2.31 -2.50
CA ALA A 59 -5.64 3.42 -2.92
C ALA A 59 -6.60 3.79 -1.78
N PRO A 60 -6.15 4.53 -0.75
CA PRO A 60 -6.91 4.78 0.48
C PRO A 60 -8.27 5.47 0.30
N ARG A 61 -8.52 6.11 -0.85
CA ARG A 61 -9.82 6.73 -1.20
C ARG A 61 -10.55 5.97 -2.31
N GLY A 62 -10.05 4.83 -2.74
CA GLY A 62 -10.70 3.95 -3.72
C GLY A 62 -11.94 3.25 -3.15
N ASN A 63 -12.71 2.64 -4.04
CA ASN A 63 -13.90 1.86 -3.68
C ASN A 63 -13.48 0.46 -3.23
N LYS A 64 -13.88 0.06 -2.02
CA LYS A 64 -13.50 -1.23 -1.44
C LYS A 64 -14.44 -2.32 -1.94
N LEU A 65 -13.92 -3.31 -2.66
CA LEU A 65 -14.67 -4.49 -3.08
C LEU A 65 -14.86 -5.46 -1.91
N VAL A 66 -16.12 -5.73 -1.55
CA VAL A 66 -16.48 -6.55 -0.40
C VAL A 66 -17.39 -7.70 -0.83
N TRP A 67 -17.14 -8.91 -0.32
CA TRP A 67 -17.99 -10.08 -0.50
C TRP A 67 -19.10 -10.15 0.55
N LYS A 68 -20.37 -10.11 0.11
CA LYS A 68 -21.58 -10.10 0.95
C LYS A 68 -22.59 -11.14 0.45
N SER A 69 -22.85 -12.17 1.26
CA SER A 69 -23.98 -13.10 1.09
C SER A 69 -24.11 -13.65 -0.36
N ASN A 70 -23.01 -14.20 -0.90
CA ASN A 70 -22.90 -14.73 -2.27
C ASN A 70 -22.92 -13.69 -3.41
N ASN A 71 -22.71 -12.41 -3.10
CA ASN A 71 -22.54 -11.37 -4.11
C ASN A 71 -21.44 -10.37 -3.73
N PHE A 72 -21.01 -9.55 -4.68
CA PHE A 72 -20.05 -8.46 -4.46
C PHE A 72 -20.75 -7.12 -4.30
N SER A 73 -20.18 -6.24 -3.47
CA SER A 73 -20.61 -4.85 -3.33
C SER A 73 -19.42 -3.93 -3.09
N TYR A 74 -19.53 -2.68 -3.53
CA TYR A 74 -18.52 -1.66 -3.28
C TYR A 74 -18.89 -0.80 -2.07
N GLN A 75 -17.90 -0.53 -1.21
CA GLN A 75 -17.98 0.51 -0.20
C GLN A 75 -17.23 1.75 -0.72
N ASN A 76 -17.98 2.84 -0.94
CA ASN A 76 -17.44 4.06 -1.51
C ASN A 76 -16.37 4.68 -0.61
N ARG A 77 -15.20 4.97 -1.18
CA ARG A 77 -14.09 5.64 -0.48
C ARG A 77 -13.68 5.00 0.86
N ALA A 78 -13.86 3.69 1.01
CA ALA A 78 -13.34 2.92 2.15
C ALA A 78 -11.87 2.49 1.95
N GLY A 79 -11.31 2.73 0.77
CA GLY A 79 -9.96 2.37 0.39
C GLY A 79 -9.88 0.97 -0.18
N SER A 80 -9.01 0.79 -1.17
CA SER A 80 -8.80 -0.47 -1.88
C SER A 80 -7.32 -0.80 -2.01
N ILE A 81 -7.06 -2.07 -2.33
CA ILE A 81 -5.72 -2.54 -2.68
C ILE A 81 -5.82 -3.24 -4.02
N LEU A 82 -4.93 -2.85 -4.92
CA LEU A 82 -4.85 -3.41 -6.25
C LEU A 82 -3.58 -4.26 -6.34
N LEU A 83 -3.74 -5.46 -6.90
CA LEU A 83 -2.67 -6.40 -7.18
C LEU A 83 -2.35 -6.37 -8.67
N CYS A 84 -1.15 -5.92 -9.00
CA CYS A 84 -0.67 -5.83 -10.36
C CYS A 84 0.42 -6.89 -10.59
N ASN A 85 0.34 -7.61 -11.71
CA ASN A 85 1.42 -8.51 -12.12
C ASN A 85 2.49 -7.70 -12.86
N ALA A 86 3.65 -7.52 -12.24
CA ALA A 86 4.79 -6.77 -12.79
C ALA A 86 5.79 -7.65 -13.55
N SER A 87 5.55 -8.96 -13.66
CA SER A 87 6.48 -9.91 -14.31
C SER A 87 6.55 -9.75 -15.83
N TYR A 88 5.48 -9.26 -16.46
CA TYR A 88 5.41 -9.09 -17.91
C TYR A 88 5.52 -7.61 -18.22
N VAL A 89 6.47 -7.21 -19.07
CA VAL A 89 6.72 -5.80 -19.44
C VAL A 89 5.96 -5.40 -20.73
N TRP A 90 5.58 -6.36 -21.57
CA TRP A 90 5.19 -6.18 -22.97
C TRP A 90 3.68 -5.96 -23.22
N SER A 91 2.95 -5.31 -22.32
CA SER A 91 1.52 -5.02 -22.55
C SER A 91 1.23 -3.57 -22.23
N ASP A 92 0.59 -2.89 -23.18
CA ASP A 92 0.35 -1.45 -23.18
C ASP A 92 -0.57 -0.97 -22.04
N GLU A 93 -1.36 -1.88 -21.46
CA GLU A 93 -2.18 -1.60 -20.29
C GLU A 93 -2.09 -2.75 -19.28
N LYS A 94 -1.41 -2.51 -18.15
CA LYS A 94 -1.33 -3.48 -17.07
C LYS A 94 -2.58 -3.40 -16.20
N ILE A 95 -3.45 -4.39 -16.34
CA ILE A 95 -4.66 -4.51 -15.54
C ILE A 95 -4.28 -5.00 -14.13
N CYS A 96 -4.49 -4.16 -13.14
CA CYS A 96 -4.43 -4.57 -11.74
C CYS A 96 -5.79 -5.13 -11.30
N LYS A 97 -5.77 -6.16 -10.46
CA LYS A 97 -6.98 -6.77 -9.89
C LYS A 97 -7.21 -6.24 -8.49
N GLU A 98 -8.43 -5.85 -8.18
CA GLU A 98 -8.78 -5.46 -6.83
C GLU A 98 -8.81 -6.66 -5.87
N MET A 99 -8.35 -6.42 -4.65
CA MET A 99 -8.49 -7.37 -3.56
C MET A 99 -9.92 -7.34 -2.98
N VAL A 100 -10.45 -8.52 -2.69
CA VAL A 100 -11.80 -8.75 -2.18
C VAL A 100 -11.74 -8.91 -0.66
N PHE A 101 -12.41 -8.00 0.04
CA PHE A 101 -12.50 -8.02 1.49
C PHE A 101 -13.70 -8.85 1.97
N PRO A 102 -13.57 -9.59 3.08
CA PRO A 102 -14.72 -10.21 3.72
C PRO A 102 -15.66 -9.11 4.25
N LYS A 103 -16.98 -9.36 4.18
CA LYS A 103 -17.95 -8.47 4.84
C LYS A 103 -17.74 -8.47 6.35
N GLU A 104 -17.67 -7.27 6.91
CA GLU A 104 -17.62 -7.05 8.35
C GLU A 104 -19.01 -6.72 8.90
N ALA A 105 -19.27 -7.14 10.15
CA ALA A 105 -20.55 -6.90 10.83
C ALA A 105 -20.72 -5.43 11.26
N GLU A 106 -19.61 -4.70 11.42
CA GLU A 106 -19.59 -3.30 11.82
C GLU A 106 -19.21 -2.43 10.63
N VAL A 107 -20.01 -1.39 10.37
CA VAL A 107 -19.85 -0.50 9.20
C VAL A 107 -18.96 0.66 9.60
N SER A 108 -17.77 0.70 9.02
CA SER A 108 -16.94 1.90 8.98
C SER A 108 -17.13 2.57 7.62
N ILE A 109 -17.30 3.89 7.63
CA ILE A 109 -17.65 4.67 6.44
C ILE A 109 -16.39 5.06 5.65
N HIS A 110 -15.24 5.21 6.32
CA HIS A 110 -13.97 5.63 5.72
C HIS A 110 -12.76 4.98 6.39
N ASP A 111 -12.53 3.70 6.10
CA ASP A 111 -11.41 2.90 6.65
C ASP A 111 -10.02 3.43 6.26
N MET A 112 -9.91 4.01 5.07
CA MET A 112 -8.63 4.28 4.39
C MET A 112 -7.79 3.01 4.23
N THR A 113 -8.41 1.92 3.79
CA THR A 113 -7.71 0.64 3.56
C THR A 113 -6.60 0.81 2.52
N GLY A 114 -5.42 0.23 2.79
CA GLY A 114 -4.24 0.39 1.92
C GLY A 114 -3.47 1.67 2.20
N PHE A 115 -3.61 2.26 3.40
CA PHE A 115 -2.84 3.43 3.81
C PHE A 115 -1.37 3.09 4.07
N SER A 116 -1.12 1.93 4.68
CA SER A 116 0.23 1.41 4.92
C SER A 116 0.28 -0.07 4.59
N MET A 117 1.45 -0.53 4.16
CA MET A 117 1.69 -1.93 3.85
C MET A 117 3.15 -2.32 4.00
N THR A 118 3.39 -3.61 4.22
CA THR A 118 4.73 -4.20 4.25
C THR A 118 4.65 -5.65 3.81
N VAL A 119 5.71 -6.13 3.16
CA VAL A 119 5.92 -7.56 2.98
C VAL A 119 6.38 -8.16 4.30
N VAL A 120 5.81 -9.30 4.67
CA VAL A 120 6.21 -10.07 5.85
C VAL A 120 7.05 -11.25 5.36
N PRO A 121 8.30 -11.39 5.81
CA PRO A 121 9.16 -12.50 5.43
C PRO A 121 8.71 -13.81 6.08
N GLN A 122 9.17 -14.95 5.53
CA GLN A 122 9.04 -16.24 6.21
C GLN A 122 10.01 -16.27 7.40
N PRO A 123 9.66 -16.97 8.50
CA PRO A 123 10.54 -17.10 9.66
C PRO A 123 11.94 -17.55 9.25
N ASN A 124 12.97 -16.90 9.78
CA ASN A 124 14.39 -17.23 9.56
C ASN A 124 14.88 -17.13 8.10
N THR A 125 14.11 -16.53 7.17
CA THR A 125 14.53 -16.32 5.78
C THR A 125 14.20 -14.89 5.33
N ASP A 126 14.79 -14.46 4.21
CA ASP A 126 14.43 -13.20 3.55
C ASP A 126 13.38 -13.40 2.45
N LYS A 127 12.85 -14.63 2.33
CA LYS A 127 11.83 -14.95 1.33
C LYS A 127 10.49 -14.35 1.75
N PRO A 128 9.74 -13.76 0.82
CA PRO A 128 8.45 -13.19 1.15
C PRO A 128 7.44 -14.31 1.47
N ASN A 129 6.50 -14.03 2.38
CA ASN A 129 5.51 -15.00 2.86
C ASN A 129 4.08 -14.50 2.62
N LYS A 130 3.81 -13.31 3.15
CA LYS A 130 2.50 -12.66 3.13
C LYS A 130 2.67 -11.17 3.02
N ILE A 131 1.62 -10.47 2.62
CA ILE A 131 1.53 -9.02 2.69
C ILE A 131 0.68 -8.64 3.91
N LEU A 132 1.13 -7.64 4.66
CA LEU A 132 0.36 -6.97 5.71
C LEU A 132 -0.01 -5.58 5.20
N PHE A 133 -1.26 -5.18 5.37
CA PHE A 133 -1.73 -3.85 5.02
C PHE A 133 -2.82 -3.38 5.97
N CYS A 134 -2.98 -2.06 6.10
CA CYS A 134 -3.80 -1.48 7.15
C CYS A 134 -4.76 -0.39 6.68
N ALA A 135 -5.74 -0.16 7.54
CA ALA A 135 -6.83 0.80 7.47
C ALA A 135 -6.84 1.61 8.78
N PRO A 136 -6.03 2.67 8.90
CA PRO A 136 -5.86 3.38 10.17
C PRO A 136 -7.12 4.10 10.66
N LEU A 137 -8.04 4.46 9.75
CA LEU A 137 -9.29 5.11 10.13
C LEU A 137 -10.44 4.11 10.33
N TRP A 138 -10.16 2.81 10.28
CA TRP A 138 -11.15 1.79 10.63
C TRP A 138 -11.69 2.06 12.02
N SER A 139 -13.01 2.06 12.12
CA SER A 139 -13.72 2.54 13.30
C SER A 139 -14.67 1.50 13.85
N LYS A 140 -14.68 1.38 15.18
CA LYS A 140 -15.70 0.63 15.92
C LYS A 140 -16.57 1.63 16.67
N LYS A 141 -17.85 1.74 16.31
CA LYS A 141 -18.75 2.81 16.81
C LYS A 141 -18.16 4.20 16.51
N PHE A 142 -17.66 4.92 17.51
CA PHE A 142 -17.05 6.26 17.40
C PHE A 142 -15.52 6.25 17.61
N TYR A 143 -14.91 5.07 17.75
CA TYR A 143 -13.48 4.94 18.08
C TYR A 143 -12.66 4.64 16.83
N HIS A 144 -11.71 5.51 16.47
CA HIS A 144 -10.75 5.26 15.38
C HIS A 144 -9.61 4.37 15.90
N LEU A 145 -9.86 3.07 15.84
CA LEU A 145 -8.94 2.07 16.38
C LEU A 145 -7.86 1.69 15.37
N GLY A 146 -8.19 1.75 14.08
CA GLY A 146 -7.38 1.18 13.03
C GLY A 146 -7.47 -0.35 13.00
N LYS A 147 -7.13 -0.91 11.83
CA LYS A 147 -7.19 -2.35 11.59
C LYS A 147 -6.16 -2.76 10.55
N CYS A 148 -5.60 -3.95 10.70
CA CYS A 148 -4.71 -4.52 9.70
C CYS A 148 -5.19 -5.90 9.25
N TYR A 149 -4.80 -6.24 8.03
CA TYR A 149 -5.14 -7.47 7.35
C TYR A 149 -3.88 -8.10 6.76
N GLU A 150 -3.93 -9.41 6.62
CA GLU A 150 -2.91 -10.19 5.94
C GLU A 150 -3.51 -10.96 4.77
N ALA A 151 -2.73 -11.10 3.71
CA ALA A 151 -3.05 -11.94 2.58
C ALA A 151 -1.81 -12.68 2.09
N LYS A 152 -2.02 -13.85 1.51
CA LYS A 152 -0.96 -14.59 0.84
C LYS A 152 -0.57 -13.87 -0.45
N ILE A 153 0.71 -13.95 -0.82
CA ILE A 153 1.23 -13.27 -2.00
C ILE A 153 0.58 -13.83 -3.27
N GLY A 154 0.22 -12.94 -4.19
CA GLY A 154 -0.46 -13.27 -5.44
C GLY A 154 -1.96 -13.56 -5.32
N GLU A 155 -2.53 -13.62 -4.12
CA GLU A 155 -3.95 -13.87 -3.91
C GLU A 155 -4.74 -12.55 -3.76
N THR A 156 -5.94 -12.49 -4.35
CA THR A 156 -6.86 -11.35 -4.23
C THR A 156 -8.03 -11.63 -3.28
N VAL A 157 -8.07 -12.82 -2.69
CA VAL A 157 -9.14 -13.31 -1.80
C VAL A 157 -8.49 -13.89 -0.53
N ASN A 158 -9.29 -14.43 0.40
CA ASN A 158 -8.81 -15.04 1.65
C ASN A 158 -8.03 -14.08 2.57
N ILE A 159 -8.43 -12.80 2.57
CA ILE A 159 -7.84 -11.77 3.42
C ILE A 159 -8.28 -11.99 4.87
N ALA A 160 -7.34 -12.10 5.79
CA ALA A 160 -7.60 -12.34 7.21
C ALA A 160 -7.31 -11.08 8.04
N PRO A 161 -8.16 -10.68 9.00
CA PRO A 161 -7.84 -9.60 9.93
C PRO A 161 -6.82 -10.08 10.96
N THR A 162 -5.76 -9.30 11.21
CA THR A 162 -4.65 -9.71 12.09
C THR A 162 -4.54 -8.85 13.34
N ILE A 163 -4.81 -7.55 13.24
CA ILE A 163 -4.79 -6.63 14.38
C ILE A 163 -6.18 -6.02 14.49
N ILE A 164 -6.92 -6.48 15.50
CA ILE A 164 -8.09 -5.78 16.01
C ILE A 164 -7.78 -5.54 17.48
N PRO A 165 -7.69 -4.29 17.96
CA PRO A 165 -7.64 -4.01 19.39
C PRO A 165 -8.99 -4.37 20.03
N GLN A 166 -9.29 -5.66 20.18
CA GLN A 166 -10.56 -6.15 20.74
C GLN A 166 -10.60 -6.01 22.26
N ASN A 167 -9.43 -5.99 22.91
CA ASN A 167 -9.28 -6.01 24.37
C ASN A 167 -8.65 -4.74 24.94
N ILE A 168 -8.55 -3.66 24.17
CA ILE A 168 -8.29 -2.36 24.78
C ILE A 168 -9.56 -2.03 25.56
N SER A 169 -9.54 -2.22 26.89
CA SER A 169 -10.53 -1.54 27.72
C SER A 169 -10.46 -0.08 27.28
N VAL A 170 -11.59 0.48 26.89
CA VAL A 170 -11.67 1.90 26.49
C VAL A 170 -11.50 2.72 27.76
N ASP A 171 -10.33 2.63 28.36
CA ASP A 171 -9.78 3.68 29.17
C ASP A 171 -9.64 4.87 28.22
N SER A 172 -10.09 6.03 28.70
CA SER A 172 -10.20 7.33 28.01
C SER A 172 -8.98 7.77 27.19
N ARG A 173 -7.86 7.05 27.27
CA ARG A 173 -6.57 7.31 26.64
C ARG A 173 -6.40 6.73 25.23
N PHE A 174 -7.21 5.75 24.80
CA PHE A 174 -6.99 5.03 23.52
C PHE A 174 -8.15 5.11 22.51
N VAL A 175 -8.98 6.15 22.63
CA VAL A 175 -10.15 6.41 21.76
C VAL A 175 -9.76 6.57 20.27
N TYR A 176 -8.51 6.99 20.00
CA TYR A 176 -7.97 7.29 18.67
C TYR A 176 -6.58 6.68 18.48
N LEU A 177 -6.48 5.36 18.43
CA LEU A 177 -5.20 4.66 18.25
C LEU A 177 -4.68 4.78 16.81
N SER A 178 -5.58 4.79 15.82
CA SER A 178 -5.26 4.74 14.40
C SER A 178 -4.18 3.69 14.05
N ALA A 179 -4.29 2.50 14.66
CA ALA A 179 -3.30 1.44 14.49
C ALA A 179 -3.14 1.08 13.01
N GLY A 180 -1.89 0.87 12.60
CA GLY A 180 -1.58 0.66 11.20
C GLY A 180 -1.50 1.94 10.37
N PHE A 181 -1.37 3.12 10.99
CA PHE A 181 -0.95 4.33 10.28
C PHE A 181 0.39 4.13 9.57
N SER A 182 1.32 3.41 10.21
CA SER A 182 2.54 2.90 9.61
C SER A 182 2.78 1.47 10.06
N VAL A 183 3.24 0.61 9.14
CA VAL A 183 3.66 -0.75 9.47
C VAL A 183 4.98 -1.07 8.83
N HIS A 184 5.75 -1.91 9.50
CA HIS A 184 6.99 -2.47 9.00
C HIS A 184 7.14 -3.88 9.57
N SER A 185 7.68 -4.79 8.78
CA SER A 185 7.95 -6.16 9.22
C SER A 185 9.45 -6.40 9.30
N PHE A 186 9.88 -6.97 10.42
CA PHE A 186 11.26 -7.36 10.63
C PHE A 186 11.40 -8.87 10.48
N LYS A 187 12.56 -9.30 9.98
CA LYS A 187 12.98 -10.69 10.10
C LYS A 187 13.22 -11.00 11.58
N VAL A 188 12.52 -12.00 12.09
CA VAL A 188 12.82 -12.56 13.42
C VAL A 188 13.85 -13.67 13.20
N SER A 189 14.99 -13.52 13.86
CA SER A 189 16.12 -14.47 13.86
C SER A 189 15.88 -15.67 14.76
#